data_AF-A0AB39IFI0-F1
#
_entry.id   AF-A0AB39IFI0-F1
#
_cell.length_a   1.000
_cell.length_b   1.000
_cell.length_c   1.000
_cell.angle_alpha   90.00
_cell.angle_beta   90.00
_cell.angle_gamma   90.00
#
_symmetry.space_group_name_H-M   'P 1'
#
loop_
_entity.id
_entity.type
_entity.pdbx_description
1 polymer ?
#
loop_
_entity_poly.entity_id
_entity_poly.type
_entity_poly.pdbx_seq_one_letter_code
_entity_poly.pdbx_strand_id
1 'polypeptide(L)'
;MKTVILTAFLLGMNVLFPASVIAADACEAVLCLYGKTTGNSGGHTCQSAERAFFSIVKKNRHGFLPGQTTDARQSFLNECDSADPAAISQIIGQYGRVRG
;
A
#
# COMPACT_ATOMS: atom_id res chain seq x y z
N MET A 1 38.96 35.44 -19.39
CA MET A 1 37.75 35.69 -20.20
C MET A 1 37.10 34.34 -20.50
N LYS A 2 35.85 34.16 -20.05
CA LYS A 2 34.85 33.12 -20.43
C LYS A 2 35.21 31.66 -20.02
N THR A 3 34.75 31.12 -18.88
CA THR A 3 33.40 30.55 -18.56
C THR A 3 33.12 29.27 -19.38
N VAL A 4 32.61 28.13 -18.91
CA VAL A 4 31.71 27.75 -17.81
C VAL A 4 31.94 26.25 -17.52
N ILE A 5 31.84 25.87 -16.25
CA ILE A 5 31.87 24.49 -15.74
C ILE A 5 30.57 23.77 -16.14
N LEU A 6 30.68 22.66 -16.88
CA LEU A 6 29.54 21.79 -17.24
C LEU A 6 29.19 20.85 -16.07
N THR A 7 28.54 21.38 -15.04
CA THR A 7 27.81 20.57 -14.06
C THR A 7 26.48 20.13 -14.66
N ALA A 8 26.39 18.88 -15.09
CA ALA A 8 25.12 18.25 -15.44
C ALA A 8 24.26 18.10 -14.17
N PHE A 9 23.30 19.00 -14.01
CA PHE A 9 22.34 19.00 -12.92
C PHE A 9 21.30 17.89 -13.20
N LEU A 10 21.35 16.80 -12.44
CA LEU A 10 20.31 15.78 -12.40
C LEU A 10 19.03 16.44 -11.86
N LEU A 11 18.10 16.79 -12.76
CA LEU A 11 16.75 17.21 -12.40
C LEU A 11 15.96 15.98 -11.92
N GLY A 12 16.16 15.64 -10.65
CA GLY A 12 15.21 14.85 -9.88
C GLY A 12 13.93 15.66 -9.69
N MET A 13 12.97 15.48 -10.60
CA MET A 13 11.62 16.01 -10.41
C MET A 13 10.96 15.21 -9.30
N ASN A 14 11.07 15.75 -8.09
CA ASN A 14 10.32 15.33 -6.93
C ASN A 14 8.84 15.52 -7.25
N VAL A 15 8.13 14.40 -7.39
CA VAL A 15 6.67 14.37 -7.52
C VAL A 15 6.10 14.78 -6.16
N LEU A 16 5.98 16.09 -5.93
CA LEU A 16 5.29 16.61 -4.74
C LEU A 16 3.78 16.50 -4.99
N PHE A 17 3.24 15.30 -4.86
CA PHE A 17 1.81 15.12 -4.72
C PHE A 17 1.47 15.30 -3.24
N PRO A 18 0.58 16.24 -2.87
CA PRO A 18 -0.07 16.19 -1.58
C PRO A 18 -1.15 15.10 -1.67
N ALA A 19 -0.74 13.84 -1.85
CA ALA A 19 -1.60 12.74 -1.49
C ALA A 19 -1.76 12.83 0.03
N SER A 20 -3.00 12.79 0.51
CA SER A 20 -3.27 12.58 1.93
C SER A 20 -2.34 11.47 2.41
N VAL A 21 -1.59 11.71 3.49
CA VAL A 21 -0.60 10.76 4.02
C VAL A 21 -1.19 9.34 4.18
N ILE A 22 -2.50 9.27 4.40
CA ILE A 22 -3.32 8.05 4.44
C ILE A 22 -3.47 7.37 3.07
N ALA A 23 -3.78 8.10 1.99
CA ALA A 23 -3.89 7.52 0.65
C ALA A 23 -2.53 7.05 0.10
N ALA A 24 -1.44 7.73 0.47
CA ALA A 24 -0.09 7.28 0.14
C ALA A 24 0.22 5.91 0.77
N ASP A 25 -0.17 5.71 2.04
CA ASP A 25 -0.02 4.41 2.75
C ASP A 25 -0.90 3.32 2.11
N ALA A 26 -2.15 3.65 1.74
CA ALA A 26 -3.04 2.72 1.05
C ALA A 26 -2.49 2.26 -0.31
N CYS A 27 -1.96 3.19 -1.12
CA CYS A 27 -1.37 2.86 -2.41
C CYS A 27 -0.11 2.01 -2.27
N GLU A 28 0.74 2.33 -1.30
CA GLU A 28 1.92 1.51 -1.00
C GLU A 28 1.52 0.12 -0.51
N ALA A 29 0.48 0.00 0.33
CA ALA A 29 -0.05 -1.28 0.76
C ALA A 29 -0.58 -2.11 -0.41
N VAL A 30 -1.30 -1.50 -1.37
CA VAL A 30 -1.72 -2.19 -2.61
C VAL A 30 -0.51 -2.73 -3.36
N LEU A 31 0.49 -1.90 -3.63
CA LEU A 31 1.69 -2.31 -4.37
C LEU A 31 2.45 -3.44 -3.67
N CYS A 32 2.66 -3.31 -2.36
CA CYS A 32 3.39 -4.27 -1.55
C CYS A 32 2.66 -5.61 -1.44
N LEU A 33 1.36 -5.59 -1.12
CA LEU A 33 0.57 -6.81 -1.00
C LEU A 33 0.37 -7.49 -2.34
N TYR A 34 0.21 -6.74 -3.43
CA TYR A 34 0.13 -7.29 -4.78
C TYR A 34 1.45 -7.99 -5.18
N GLY A 35 2.58 -7.32 -4.94
CA GLY A 35 3.90 -7.94 -5.09
C GLY A 35 3.99 -9.25 -4.30
N LYS A 36 3.56 -9.23 -3.03
CA LYS A 36 3.54 -10.41 -2.18
C LYS A 36 2.64 -11.52 -2.72
N THR A 37 1.47 -11.21 -3.28
CA THR A 37 0.59 -12.22 -3.93
C THR A 37 1.23 -12.87 -5.15
N THR A 38 2.10 -12.16 -5.86
CA THR A 38 2.79 -12.64 -7.07
C THR A 38 4.16 -13.25 -6.78
N GLY A 39 4.52 -13.40 -5.50
CA GLY A 39 5.78 -14.02 -5.06
C GLY A 39 6.97 -13.05 -4.96
N ASN A 40 6.74 -11.74 -5.07
CA ASN A 40 7.76 -10.72 -4.90
C ASN A 40 7.62 -10.05 -3.52
N SER A 41 8.62 -10.18 -2.64
CA SER A 41 8.63 -9.46 -1.36
C SER A 41 9.28 -8.11 -1.55
N GLY A 42 8.58 -6.99 -1.31
CA GLY A 42 9.16 -5.65 -1.34
C GLY A 42 10.12 -5.33 -0.16
N GLY A 43 10.64 -6.36 0.50
CA GLY A 43 11.62 -6.27 1.57
C GLY A 43 11.16 -5.45 2.77
N HIS A 44 12.12 -4.78 3.42
CA HIS A 44 11.87 -3.94 4.59
C HIS A 44 10.98 -2.73 4.28
N THR A 45 11.01 -2.22 3.05
CA THR A 45 10.20 -1.07 2.61
C THR A 45 8.71 -1.39 2.75
N CYS A 46 8.29 -2.57 2.33
CA CYS A 46 6.89 -3.00 2.41
C CYS A 46 6.43 -3.42 3.80
N GLN A 47 7.34 -3.62 4.76
CA GLN A 47 6.98 -4.14 6.08
C GLN A 47 5.98 -3.23 6.82
N SER A 48 6.14 -1.91 6.68
CA SER A 48 5.23 -0.94 7.32
C SER A 48 3.84 -1.01 6.71
N ALA A 49 3.74 -0.96 5.38
CA ALA A 49 2.47 -0.99 4.66
C ALA A 49 1.73 -2.33 4.83
N GLU A 50 2.45 -3.46 4.80
CA GLU A 50 1.87 -4.76 5.12
C GLU A 50 1.34 -4.80 6.56
N ARG A 51 2.09 -4.27 7.52
CA ARG A 51 1.65 -4.18 8.92
C ARG A 51 0.40 -3.30 9.06
N ALA A 52 0.35 -2.16 8.36
CA ALA A 52 -0.82 -1.27 8.36
C ALA A 52 -2.07 -2.05 7.93
N PHE A 53 -2.01 -2.74 6.79
CA PHE A 53 -3.10 -3.59 6.31
C PHE A 53 -3.49 -4.70 7.30
N PHE A 54 -2.51 -5.46 7.82
CA PHE A 54 -2.79 -6.58 8.72
C PHE A 54 -3.30 -6.13 10.10
N SER A 55 -2.96 -4.91 10.54
CA SER A 55 -3.45 -4.32 11.80
C SER A 55 -4.95 -4.01 11.77
N ILE A 56 -5.54 -3.87 10.57
CA ILE A 56 -6.98 -3.70 10.40
C ILE A 56 -7.64 -5.03 10.76
N VAL A 57 -8.14 -5.11 11.99
CA VAL A 57 -8.79 -6.30 12.54
C VAL A 57 -10.07 -5.87 13.23
N LYS A 58 -11.20 -6.42 12.79
CA LYS A 58 -12.48 -6.27 13.47
C LYS A 58 -12.69 -7.43 14.44
N LYS A 59 -13.17 -7.10 15.64
CA LYS A 59 -13.46 -8.06 16.70
C LYS A 59 -14.67 -7.62 17.52
N ASN A 60 -15.39 -8.58 18.10
CA ASN A 60 -16.43 -8.36 19.09
C ASN A 60 -16.19 -9.24 20.32
N ARG A 61 -17.17 -9.34 21.23
CA ARG A 61 -17.08 -10.20 22.42
C ARG A 61 -16.90 -11.69 22.09
N HIS A 62 -17.31 -12.12 20.90
CA HIS A 62 -17.21 -13.50 20.41
C HIS A 62 -15.92 -13.76 19.62
N GLY A 63 -15.06 -12.75 19.46
CA GLY A 63 -13.74 -12.90 18.86
C GLY A 63 -13.58 -12.23 17.51
N PHE A 64 -12.74 -12.83 16.66
CA PHE A 64 -12.35 -12.30 15.36
C PHE A 64 -13.51 -12.36 14.36
N LEU A 65 -13.68 -11.27 13.63
CA LEU A 65 -14.76 -11.07 12.69
C LEU A 65 -14.18 -11.03 11.26
N PRO A 66 -14.06 -12.19 10.57
CA PRO A 66 -13.34 -12.28 9.30
C PRO A 66 -14.03 -11.49 8.17
N GLY A 67 -15.37 -11.51 8.12
CA GLY A 67 -16.13 -10.74 7.12
C GLY A 67 -15.90 -9.24 7.29
N GLN A 68 -16.16 -8.73 8.49
CA GLN A 68 -16.00 -7.30 8.78
C GLN A 68 -14.55 -6.83 8.65
N THR A 69 -13.58 -7.71 8.93
CA THR A 69 -12.15 -7.43 8.70
C THR A 69 -11.85 -7.34 7.21
N THR A 70 -12.42 -8.24 6.40
CA THR A 70 -12.28 -8.23 4.94
C THR A 70 -12.82 -6.92 4.37
N ASP A 71 -14.04 -6.53 4.79
CA ASP A 71 -14.68 -5.30 4.33
C ASP A 71 -13.84 -4.06 4.69
N ALA A 72 -13.36 -4.00 5.94
CA ALA A 72 -12.53 -2.88 6.40
C ALA A 72 -11.18 -2.80 5.68
N ARG A 73 -10.55 -3.95 5.40
CA ARG A 73 -9.31 -4.03 4.63
C ARG A 73 -9.52 -3.59 3.18
N GLN A 74 -10.63 -3.99 2.57
CA GLN A 74 -11.00 -3.56 1.21
C GLN A 74 -11.25 -2.05 1.17
N SER A 75 -11.96 -1.49 2.16
CA SER A 75 -12.16 -0.04 2.26
C SER A 75 -10.83 0.71 2.35
N PHE A 76 -9.87 0.23 3.15
CA PHE A 76 -8.54 0.83 3.23
C PHE A 76 -7.81 0.82 1.89
N LEU A 77 -7.77 -0.32 1.18
CA LEU A 77 -7.11 -0.38 -0.14
C LEU A 77 -7.81 0.50 -1.20
N ASN A 78 -9.12 0.68 -1.10
CA ASN A 78 -9.89 1.58 -1.96
C ASN A 78 -9.61 3.06 -1.71
N GLU A 79 -8.89 3.44 -0.64
CA GLU A 79 -8.40 4.82 -0.47
C GLU A 79 -7.28 5.16 -1.46
N CYS A 80 -6.73 4.16 -2.15
CA CYS A 80 -5.84 4.36 -3.29
C CYS A 80 -6.63 4.49 -4.60
N ASP A 81 -6.93 5.71 -5.02
CA ASP A 81 -7.69 6.00 -6.25
C ASP A 81 -7.00 5.48 -7.55
N SER A 82 -5.68 5.29 -7.52
CA SER A 82 -4.89 4.80 -8.66
C SER A 82 -4.75 3.28 -8.71
N ALA A 83 -5.26 2.56 -7.71
CA ALA A 83 -5.13 1.11 -7.64
C ALA A 83 -6.07 0.41 -8.64
N ASP A 84 -5.55 -0.65 -9.28
CA ASP A 84 -6.37 -1.54 -10.10
C ASP A 84 -7.34 -2.33 -9.19
N PRO A 85 -8.67 -2.24 -9.40
CA PRO A 85 -9.64 -3.02 -8.64
C PRO A 85 -9.40 -4.53 -8.68
N ALA A 86 -8.81 -5.06 -9.77
CA ALA A 86 -8.46 -6.47 -9.87
C ALA A 86 -7.32 -6.84 -8.90
N ALA A 87 -6.32 -5.97 -8.74
CA ALA A 87 -5.25 -6.16 -7.77
C ALA A 87 -5.80 -6.14 -6.34
N ILE A 88 -6.69 -5.19 -6.02
CA ILE A 88 -7.37 -5.14 -4.71
C ILE A 88 -8.14 -6.44 -4.47
N SER A 89 -8.92 -6.90 -5.46
CA SER A 89 -9.68 -8.15 -5.36
C SER A 89 -8.78 -9.36 -5.08
N GLN A 90 -7.63 -9.46 -5.73
CA GLN A 90 -6.67 -10.53 -5.49
C GLN A 90 -6.06 -10.47 -4.07
N ILE A 91 -5.66 -9.29 -3.62
CA ILE A 91 -5.14 -9.07 -2.26
C ILE A 91 -6.19 -9.47 -1.23
N ILE A 92 -7.43 -9.03 -1.40
CA ILE A 92 -8.53 -9.32 -0.48
C ILE A 92 -8.92 -10.80 -0.51
N GLY A 93 -8.90 -11.45 -1.67
CA GLY A 93 -9.14 -12.88 -1.80
C GLY A 93 -8.12 -13.72 -1.03
N GLN A 94 -6.86 -13.29 -1.01
CA GLN A 94 -5.78 -14.00 -0.29
C GLN A 94 -5.71 -13.63 1.20
N TYR A 95 -5.76 -12.34 1.52
CA TYR A 95 -5.41 -11.82 2.83
C TYR A 95 -6.56 -11.10 3.55
N GLY A 96 -7.72 -10.92 2.93
CA GLY A 96 -8.83 -10.17 3.54
C GLY A 96 -9.37 -10.83 4.81
N ARG A 97 -9.42 -12.17 4.83
CA ARG A 97 -10.01 -12.97 5.93
C ARG A 97 -9.01 -13.50 6.93
N VAL A 98 -7.71 -13.39 6.66
CA VAL A 98 -6.69 -14.00 7.51
C VAL A 98 -6.48 -13.17 8.77
N ARG A 99 -6.23 -13.87 9.89
CA ARG A 99 -5.76 -13.22 11.11
C ARG A 99 -4.28 -12.89 10.87
N GLY A 100 -4.04 -11.61 10.59
CA GLY A 100 -2.70 -11.07 10.36
C GLY A 100 -1.90 -10.94 11.64
#